data_AF-A0A2M6VLD3-F1
#
_entry.id   AF-A0A2M6VLD3-F1
#
_cell.length_a   1.000
_cell.length_b   1.000
_cell.length_c   1.000
_cell.angle_alpha   90.00
_cell.angle_beta   90.00
_cell.angle_gamma   90.00
#
_symmetry.space_group_name_H-M   'P 1'
#
loop_
_entity.id
_entity.type
_entity.pdbx_description
1 polymer ?
#
loop_
_entity_poly.entity_id
_entity_poly.type
_entity_poly.pdbx_seq_one_letter_code
_entity_poly.pdbx_strand_id
1 'polypeptide(L)'
;MQVFRGFHHRALAPACALTIGNFDGVHRGHQAMLALLQNEARHRGVPSCVMTFEPHPRDFFAQRFQQPELAPARIATLRDKLNELRACGVDQCVVLPFNHAFASQQPEAFIQDVLCQGLGVKYVLVGDDFCFGAKRAGDYAMLDAAGAKLGFDVARMNSYEVHGLRVSSSAVRDALARGDMHAAAQLLGRPYAISGHVVHGRKLGRELNCRTLNLRFSHWKPAASGIFVVRVHGLGDTTLTGVANLGIRPSLDANDVNGGRVLLETHCLDWPTRLGDEGGYGKIIRVELLHKLHDERKYDGLEALQQGIRQDCEDARAWALSARI
;
A
#
# COMPACT_ATOMS: atom_id res chain seq x y z
N MET A 1 -3.33 1.35 -17.13
CA MET A 1 -4.08 0.47 -16.20
C MET A 1 -5.50 0.96 -15.99
N GLN A 2 -6.50 0.17 -16.39
CA GLN A 2 -7.90 0.34 -15.99
C GLN A 2 -8.13 -0.33 -14.62
N VAL A 3 -9.01 0.23 -13.78
CA VAL A 3 -9.33 -0.32 -12.45
C VAL A 3 -10.83 -0.61 -12.36
N PHE A 4 -11.16 -1.84 -11.99
CA PHE A 4 -12.53 -2.32 -11.86
C PHE A 4 -12.81 -2.75 -10.43
N ARG A 5 -14.00 -2.43 -9.91
CA ARG A 5 -14.50 -2.97 -8.65
C ARG A 5 -15.39 -4.16 -8.99
N GLY A 6 -14.91 -5.38 -8.78
CA GLY A 6 -15.58 -6.59 -9.24
C GLY A 6 -15.25 -7.00 -10.69
N PHE A 7 -15.68 -8.20 -11.07
CA PHE A 7 -15.36 -8.84 -12.36
C PHE A 7 -16.54 -8.91 -13.35
N HIS A 8 -17.68 -8.28 -13.06
CA HIS A 8 -18.85 -8.26 -13.96
C HIS A 8 -18.95 -6.97 -14.80
N HIS A 9 -17.90 -6.17 -14.83
CA HIS A 9 -17.93 -4.88 -15.52
C HIS A 9 -17.78 -5.06 -17.03
N ARG A 10 -18.72 -4.54 -17.84
CA ARG A 10 -18.77 -4.67 -19.32
C ARG A 10 -17.51 -4.22 -20.08
N ALA A 11 -16.69 -3.37 -19.48
CA ALA A 11 -15.45 -2.87 -20.09
C ALA A 11 -14.20 -3.70 -19.72
N LEU A 12 -14.36 -4.77 -18.93
CA LEU A 12 -13.31 -5.77 -18.77
C LEU A 12 -13.03 -6.43 -20.12
N ALA A 13 -11.77 -6.80 -20.32
CA ALA A 13 -11.42 -7.56 -21.51
C ALA A 13 -12.11 -8.94 -21.45
N PRO A 14 -12.55 -9.48 -22.59
CA PRO A 14 -13.23 -10.78 -22.64
C PRO A 14 -12.28 -11.95 -22.34
N ALA A 15 -10.97 -11.71 -22.32
CA ALA A 15 -9.94 -12.66 -21.95
C ALA A 15 -8.73 -11.93 -21.36
N CYS A 16 -8.00 -12.59 -20.46
CA CYS A 16 -6.79 -12.02 -19.86
C CYS A 16 -5.78 -13.09 -19.44
N ALA A 17 -4.53 -12.65 -19.25
CA ALA A 17 -3.55 -13.35 -18.43
C ALA A 17 -3.63 -12.77 -17.02
N LEU A 18 -3.91 -13.61 -16.02
CA LEU A 18 -4.26 -13.20 -14.67
C LEU A 18 -3.15 -13.55 -13.67
N THR A 19 -2.91 -12.65 -12.71
CA THR A 19 -2.30 -13.00 -11.44
C THR A 19 -3.19 -12.59 -10.28
N ILE A 20 -3.13 -13.33 -9.17
CA ILE A 20 -4.02 -13.18 -8.03
C ILE A 20 -3.18 -13.04 -6.77
N GLY A 21 -3.45 -12.00 -5.97
CA GLY A 21 -2.69 -11.77 -4.75
C GLY A 21 -3.10 -10.51 -4.01
N ASN A 22 -2.59 -10.35 -2.80
CA ASN A 22 -2.86 -9.15 -2.00
C ASN A 22 -2.06 -7.94 -2.46
N PHE A 23 -0.91 -8.17 -3.11
CA PHE A 23 0.00 -7.16 -3.66
C PHE A 23 0.32 -6.01 -2.69
N ASP A 24 0.31 -6.27 -1.37
CA ASP A 24 0.57 -5.26 -0.35
C ASP A 24 2.02 -4.77 -0.47
N GLY A 25 2.19 -3.49 -0.76
CA GLY A 25 3.50 -2.87 -1.02
C GLY A 25 4.10 -3.12 -2.41
N VAL A 26 3.57 -4.02 -3.24
CA VAL A 26 4.13 -4.33 -4.60
C VAL A 26 5.68 -4.41 -4.58
N HIS A 27 6.21 -5.26 -3.69
CA HIS A 27 7.65 -5.44 -3.51
C HIS A 27 8.32 -6.12 -4.73
N ARG A 28 9.65 -6.23 -4.75
CA ARG A 28 10.39 -6.77 -5.91
C ARG A 28 9.94 -8.17 -6.33
N GLY A 29 9.58 -9.03 -5.39
CA GLY A 29 8.94 -10.32 -5.71
C GLY A 29 7.63 -10.19 -6.50
N HIS A 30 6.74 -9.26 -6.14
CA HIS A 30 5.55 -8.96 -6.94
C HIS A 30 5.92 -8.36 -8.30
N GLN A 31 6.90 -7.46 -8.36
CA GLN A 31 7.33 -6.83 -9.62
C GLN A 31 7.85 -7.88 -10.62
N ALA A 32 8.63 -8.85 -10.15
CA ALA A 32 9.09 -9.95 -10.98
C ALA A 32 7.94 -10.86 -11.45
N MET A 33 6.96 -11.15 -10.59
CA MET A 33 5.72 -11.84 -10.98
C MET A 33 4.94 -11.07 -12.06
N LEU A 34 4.81 -9.75 -11.89
CA LEU A 34 4.11 -8.89 -12.86
C LEU A 34 4.85 -8.79 -14.20
N ALA A 35 6.18 -8.80 -14.19
CA ALA A 35 6.98 -8.83 -15.41
C ALA A 35 6.77 -10.13 -16.20
N LEU A 36 6.76 -11.28 -15.52
CA LEU A 36 6.44 -12.57 -16.14
C LEU A 36 5.01 -12.59 -16.68
N LEU A 37 4.04 -12.13 -15.89
CA LEU A 37 2.64 -12.03 -16.33
C LEU A 37 2.49 -11.23 -17.62
N GLN A 38 3.13 -10.05 -17.70
CA GLN A 38 3.09 -9.21 -18.90
C GLN A 38 3.71 -9.90 -20.10
N ASN A 39 4.79 -10.66 -19.91
CA ASN A 39 5.38 -11.43 -20.99
C ASN A 39 4.39 -12.47 -21.54
N GLU A 40 3.77 -13.24 -20.65
CA GLU A 40 2.81 -14.29 -20.99
C GLU A 40 1.52 -13.72 -21.61
N ALA A 41 1.08 -12.54 -21.15
CA ALA A 41 -0.03 -11.79 -21.70
C ALA A 41 0.24 -11.40 -23.17
N ARG A 42 1.43 -10.82 -23.43
CA ARG A 42 1.86 -10.43 -24.79
C ARG A 42 1.96 -11.63 -25.73
N HIS A 43 2.55 -12.74 -25.29
CA HIS A 43 2.65 -13.96 -26.11
C HIS A 43 1.27 -14.52 -26.50
N ARG A 44 0.26 -14.32 -25.66
CA ARG A 44 -1.12 -14.79 -25.90
C ARG A 44 -2.01 -13.75 -26.58
N GLY A 45 -1.52 -12.53 -26.81
CA GLY A 45 -2.33 -11.44 -27.38
C GLY A 45 -3.51 -11.01 -26.50
N VAL A 46 -3.39 -11.17 -25.17
CA VAL A 46 -4.41 -10.78 -24.18
C VAL A 46 -3.84 -9.75 -23.20
N PRO A 47 -4.67 -8.91 -22.57
CA PRO A 47 -4.19 -7.98 -21.55
C PRO A 47 -3.75 -8.70 -20.27
N SER A 48 -2.78 -8.09 -19.59
CA SER A 48 -2.38 -8.46 -18.24
C SER A 48 -3.40 -7.96 -17.21
N CYS A 49 -3.84 -8.86 -16.32
CA CYS A 49 -4.84 -8.57 -15.30
C CYS A 49 -4.31 -8.95 -13.91
N VAL A 50 -4.50 -8.04 -12.95
CA VAL A 50 -4.23 -8.30 -11.53
C VAL A 50 -5.55 -8.33 -10.78
N MET A 51 -5.85 -9.46 -10.12
CA MET A 51 -6.90 -9.53 -9.12
C MET A 51 -6.31 -9.32 -7.72
N THR A 52 -6.79 -8.29 -7.02
CA THR A 52 -6.44 -7.99 -5.63
C THR A 52 -7.69 -7.82 -4.78
N PHE A 53 -7.51 -7.84 -3.46
CA PHE A 53 -8.59 -7.74 -2.50
C PHE A 53 -8.51 -6.44 -1.70
N GLU A 54 -9.66 -5.80 -1.48
CA GLU A 54 -9.83 -4.70 -0.54
C GLU A 54 -11.21 -4.83 0.16
N PRO A 55 -11.27 -5.03 1.50
CA PRO A 55 -10.16 -5.06 2.47
C PRO A 55 -9.25 -6.30 2.32
N HIS A 56 -8.17 -6.42 3.12
CA HIS A 56 -7.36 -7.66 3.10
C HIS A 56 -8.24 -8.85 3.47
N PRO A 57 -8.00 -10.04 2.92
CA PRO A 57 -8.63 -11.26 3.42
C PRO A 57 -8.40 -11.46 4.92
N ARG A 58 -7.18 -11.19 5.41
CA ARG A 58 -6.88 -11.27 6.85
C ARG A 58 -7.51 -10.16 7.70
N ASP A 59 -7.84 -9.00 7.12
CA ASP A 59 -8.58 -7.95 7.82
C ASP A 59 -10.03 -8.41 8.05
N PHE A 60 -10.63 -9.02 7.03
CA PHE A 60 -11.96 -9.64 7.13
C PHE A 60 -11.99 -10.73 8.22
N PHE A 61 -11.02 -11.64 8.24
CA PHE A 61 -10.97 -12.69 9.27
C PHE A 61 -10.68 -12.14 10.66
N ALA A 62 -9.80 -11.15 10.79
CA ALA A 62 -9.55 -10.46 12.06
C ALA A 62 -10.83 -9.85 12.62
N GLN A 63 -11.62 -9.19 11.79
CA GLN A 63 -12.92 -8.63 12.19
C GLN A 63 -13.92 -9.73 12.53
N ARG A 64 -14.04 -10.76 11.69
CA ARG A 64 -15.00 -11.87 11.86
C ARG A 64 -14.77 -12.65 13.15
N PHE A 65 -13.52 -12.91 13.48
CA PHE A 65 -13.14 -13.69 14.67
C PHE A 65 -12.85 -12.82 15.90
N GLN A 66 -13.00 -11.49 15.80
CA GLN A 66 -12.65 -10.53 16.85
C GLN A 66 -11.19 -10.68 17.33
N GLN A 67 -10.29 -10.93 16.38
CA GLN A 67 -8.86 -11.20 16.58
C GLN A 67 -8.01 -10.16 15.82
N PRO A 68 -7.84 -8.94 16.36
CA PRO A 68 -7.16 -7.83 15.66
C PRO A 68 -5.68 -8.14 15.31
N GLU A 69 -5.05 -9.07 16.03
CA GLU A 69 -3.69 -9.55 15.76
C GLU A 69 -3.56 -10.29 14.43
N LEU A 70 -4.65 -10.87 13.91
CA LEU A 70 -4.66 -11.51 12.60
C LEU A 70 -4.50 -10.51 11.46
N ALA A 71 -4.92 -9.26 11.65
CA ALA A 71 -4.80 -8.20 10.64
C ALA A 71 -3.33 -7.82 10.45
N PRO A 72 -2.78 -7.92 9.23
CA PRO A 72 -1.41 -7.51 8.96
C PRO A 72 -1.27 -5.99 9.10
N ALA A 73 -0.10 -5.55 9.52
CA ALA A 73 0.26 -4.14 9.37
C ALA A 73 0.32 -3.78 7.88
N ARG A 74 -0.26 -2.64 7.50
CA ARG A 74 -0.41 -2.26 6.10
C ARG A 74 0.81 -1.55 5.57
N ILE A 75 1.37 -2.12 4.50
CA ILE A 75 2.51 -1.50 3.82
C ILE A 75 2.02 -0.31 3.01
N ALA A 76 0.98 -0.49 2.19
CA ALA A 76 0.51 0.56 1.29
C ALA A 76 -1.00 0.79 1.40
N THR A 77 -1.43 2.02 1.10
CA THR A 77 -2.85 2.30 0.83
C THR A 77 -3.28 1.63 -0.48
N LEU A 78 -4.60 1.47 -0.71
CA LEU A 78 -5.10 0.99 -2.01
C LEU A 78 -4.62 1.89 -3.16
N ARG A 79 -4.60 3.21 -2.97
CA ARG A 79 -4.14 4.16 -3.98
C ARG A 79 -2.67 3.90 -4.35
N ASP A 80 -1.81 3.76 -3.35
CA ASP A 80 -0.40 3.49 -3.57
C ASP A 80 -0.21 2.13 -4.24
N LYS A 81 -0.91 1.07 -3.78
CA LYS A 81 -0.91 -0.24 -4.45
C LYS A 81 -1.25 -0.12 -5.94
N LEU A 82 -2.35 0.57 -6.29
CA LEU A 82 -2.78 0.74 -7.68
C LEU A 82 -1.78 1.56 -8.50
N ASN A 83 -1.17 2.60 -7.92
CA ASN A 83 -0.12 3.36 -8.59
C ASN A 83 1.09 2.50 -8.93
N GLU A 84 1.46 1.58 -8.04
CA GLU A 84 2.63 0.73 -8.21
C GLU A 84 2.35 -0.43 -9.17
N LEU A 85 1.14 -1.00 -9.17
CA LEU A 85 0.69 -1.93 -10.21
C LEU A 85 0.71 -1.26 -11.60
N ARG A 86 0.24 0.00 -11.69
CA ARG A 86 0.30 0.78 -12.93
C ARG A 86 1.74 1.03 -13.37
N ALA A 87 2.64 1.37 -12.44
CA ALA A 87 4.06 1.57 -12.74
C ALA A 87 4.74 0.29 -13.24
N CYS A 88 4.25 -0.87 -12.82
CA CYS A 88 4.71 -2.16 -13.33
C CYS A 88 4.19 -2.49 -14.74
N GLY A 89 3.31 -1.69 -15.34
CA GLY A 89 2.82 -1.92 -16.71
C GLY A 89 1.54 -2.77 -16.84
N VAL A 90 0.81 -2.99 -15.73
CA VAL A 90 -0.43 -3.78 -15.74
C VAL A 90 -1.53 -3.08 -16.56
N ASP A 91 -2.23 -3.85 -17.41
CA ASP A 91 -3.30 -3.33 -18.25
C ASP A 91 -4.60 -3.12 -17.47
N GLN A 92 -5.00 -4.11 -16.66
CA GLN A 92 -6.24 -4.11 -15.89
C GLN A 92 -6.02 -4.58 -14.45
N CYS A 93 -6.69 -3.93 -13.50
CA CYS A 93 -6.73 -4.38 -12.11
C CYS A 93 -8.18 -4.54 -11.64
N VAL A 94 -8.51 -5.73 -11.15
CA VAL A 94 -9.79 -6.05 -10.53
C VAL A 94 -9.61 -6.04 -9.02
N VAL A 95 -10.25 -5.09 -8.35
CA VAL A 95 -10.31 -5.01 -6.90
C VAL A 95 -11.59 -5.70 -6.44
N LEU A 96 -11.45 -6.86 -5.80
CA LEU A 96 -12.58 -7.60 -5.25
C LEU A 96 -12.83 -7.24 -3.79
N PRO A 97 -14.11 -7.02 -3.41
CA PRO A 97 -14.47 -6.93 -2.00
C PRO A 97 -14.36 -8.31 -1.37
N PHE A 98 -13.41 -8.50 -0.46
CA PHE A 98 -13.31 -9.74 0.30
C PHE A 98 -14.36 -9.74 1.43
N ASN A 99 -15.50 -10.40 1.17
CA ASN A 99 -16.65 -10.45 2.07
C ASN A 99 -17.03 -11.90 2.39
N HIS A 100 -18.10 -12.08 3.16
CA HIS A 100 -18.57 -13.41 3.56
C HIS A 100 -18.93 -14.31 2.37
N ALA A 101 -19.57 -13.76 1.33
CA ALA A 101 -19.96 -14.53 0.15
C ALA A 101 -18.72 -15.07 -0.58
N PHE A 102 -17.73 -14.21 -0.81
CA PHE A 102 -16.47 -14.59 -1.46
C PHE A 102 -15.65 -15.56 -0.59
N ALA A 103 -15.56 -15.33 0.72
CA ALA A 103 -14.86 -16.20 1.65
C ALA A 103 -15.48 -17.61 1.79
N SER A 104 -16.77 -17.74 1.48
CA SER A 104 -17.52 -19.01 1.56
C SER A 104 -17.65 -19.71 0.20
N GLN A 105 -17.13 -19.11 -0.88
CA GLN A 105 -17.22 -19.66 -2.23
C GLN A 105 -16.38 -20.94 -2.35
N GLN A 106 -16.96 -22.02 -2.89
CA GLN A 106 -16.22 -23.26 -3.10
C GLN A 106 -15.11 -23.05 -4.18
N PRO A 107 -13.97 -23.76 -4.08
CA PRO A 107 -12.89 -23.64 -5.05
C PRO A 107 -13.32 -23.81 -6.52
N GLU A 108 -14.17 -24.79 -6.80
CA GLU A 108 -14.67 -25.07 -8.15
C GLU A 108 -15.53 -23.93 -8.69
N ALA A 109 -16.39 -23.35 -7.82
CA ALA A 109 -17.19 -22.18 -8.17
C ALA A 109 -16.31 -20.94 -8.41
N PHE A 110 -15.22 -20.78 -7.65
CA PHE A 110 -14.26 -19.71 -7.90
C PHE A 110 -13.62 -19.84 -9.29
N ILE A 111 -13.18 -21.04 -9.67
CA ILE A 111 -12.61 -21.28 -11.00
C ILE A 111 -13.64 -20.99 -12.09
N GLN A 112 -14.83 -21.58 -11.98
CA GLN A 112 -15.85 -21.49 -13.02
C GLN A 112 -16.44 -20.08 -13.15
N ASP A 113 -16.89 -19.49 -12.06
CA ASP A 113 -17.67 -18.25 -12.08
C ASP A 113 -16.75 -17.03 -12.20
N VAL A 114 -15.61 -17.04 -11.50
CA VAL A 114 -14.71 -15.88 -11.44
C VAL A 114 -13.66 -15.93 -12.54
N LEU A 115 -12.92 -17.04 -12.66
CA LEU A 115 -11.79 -17.13 -13.60
C LEU A 115 -12.28 -17.32 -15.03
N CYS A 116 -13.12 -18.33 -15.27
CA CYS A 116 -13.57 -18.67 -16.61
C CYS A 116 -14.66 -17.73 -17.11
N GLN A 117 -15.81 -17.64 -16.43
CA GLN A 117 -16.94 -16.84 -16.88
C GLN A 117 -16.74 -15.34 -16.66
N GLY A 118 -16.21 -14.96 -15.50
CA GLY A 118 -16.03 -13.56 -15.12
C GLY A 118 -14.90 -12.86 -15.87
N LEU A 119 -13.73 -13.51 -15.95
CA LEU A 119 -12.51 -12.89 -16.45
C LEU A 119 -11.98 -13.47 -17.78
N GLY A 120 -12.57 -14.57 -18.27
CA GLY A 120 -12.14 -15.21 -19.51
C GLY A 120 -10.67 -15.63 -19.50
N VAL A 121 -10.17 -16.06 -18.34
CA VAL A 121 -8.76 -16.34 -18.12
C VAL A 121 -8.19 -17.32 -19.16
N LYS A 122 -7.03 -16.97 -19.72
CA LYS A 122 -6.24 -17.82 -20.63
C LYS A 122 -4.93 -18.31 -20.02
N TYR A 123 -4.47 -17.62 -18.99
CA TYR A 123 -3.27 -17.95 -18.25
C TYR A 123 -3.41 -17.46 -16.82
N VAL A 124 -3.00 -18.26 -15.84
CA VAL A 124 -2.95 -17.87 -14.43
C VAL A 124 -1.53 -18.04 -13.90
N LEU A 125 -0.96 -16.96 -13.38
CA LEU A 125 0.29 -16.97 -12.64
C LEU A 125 0.03 -16.75 -11.15
N VAL A 126 0.41 -17.72 -10.34
CA VAL A 126 0.27 -17.68 -8.88
C VAL A 126 1.61 -17.85 -8.16
N GLY A 127 1.67 -17.39 -6.91
CA GLY A 127 2.79 -17.66 -6.02
C GLY A 127 2.83 -19.11 -5.54
N ASP A 128 3.96 -19.50 -4.93
CA ASP A 128 4.20 -20.84 -4.43
C ASP A 128 3.31 -21.25 -3.24
N ASP A 129 2.80 -20.28 -2.49
CA ASP A 129 1.93 -20.44 -1.32
C ASP A 129 0.44 -20.11 -1.58
N PHE A 130 0.05 -20.02 -2.85
CA PHE A 130 -1.30 -19.64 -3.24
C PHE A 130 -2.34 -20.71 -2.89
N CYS A 131 -3.38 -20.29 -2.15
CA CYS A 131 -4.58 -21.07 -1.91
C CYS A 131 -5.82 -20.19 -2.10
N PHE A 132 -6.94 -20.79 -2.47
CA PHE A 132 -8.20 -20.09 -2.75
C PHE A 132 -9.42 -20.91 -2.32
N GLY A 133 -10.60 -20.31 -2.48
CA GLY A 133 -11.87 -20.90 -2.08
C GLY A 133 -12.05 -21.05 -0.57
N ALA A 134 -13.22 -21.56 -0.19
CA ALA A 134 -13.64 -21.74 1.18
C ALA A 134 -12.61 -22.56 1.96
N LYS A 135 -12.24 -22.07 3.15
CA LYS A 135 -11.28 -22.71 4.05
C LYS A 135 -9.91 -22.99 3.40
N ARG A 136 -9.53 -22.26 2.35
CA ARG A 136 -8.29 -22.49 1.58
C ARG A 136 -8.21 -23.90 0.97
N ALA A 137 -9.36 -24.49 0.62
CA ALA A 137 -9.42 -25.86 0.09
C ALA A 137 -8.90 -25.98 -1.36
N GLY A 138 -8.86 -24.88 -2.12
CA GLY A 138 -8.26 -24.84 -3.45
C GLY A 138 -6.77 -24.55 -3.40
N ASP A 139 -6.01 -25.28 -4.19
CA ASP A 139 -4.56 -25.16 -4.33
C ASP A 139 -4.13 -25.15 -5.80
N TYR A 140 -2.83 -25.07 -6.05
CA TYR A 140 -2.28 -25.11 -7.41
C TYR A 140 -2.64 -26.39 -8.17
N ALA A 141 -2.61 -27.56 -7.52
CA ALA A 141 -2.86 -28.83 -8.21
C ALA A 141 -4.29 -28.90 -8.72
N MET A 142 -5.25 -28.41 -7.92
CA MET A 142 -6.63 -28.25 -8.33
C MET A 142 -6.75 -27.25 -9.49
N LEU A 143 -6.06 -26.12 -9.43
CA LEU A 143 -6.10 -25.09 -10.48
C LEU A 143 -5.51 -25.59 -11.80
N ASP A 144 -4.39 -26.31 -11.75
CA ASP A 144 -3.70 -26.90 -12.91
C ASP A 144 -4.57 -27.99 -13.58
N ALA A 145 -5.14 -28.90 -12.79
CA ALA A 145 -6.06 -29.91 -13.29
C ALA A 145 -7.34 -29.31 -13.90
N ALA A 146 -7.82 -28.19 -13.36
CA ALA A 146 -8.95 -27.46 -13.92
C ALA A 146 -8.56 -26.72 -15.21
N GLY A 147 -7.37 -26.13 -15.26
CA GLY A 147 -6.82 -25.46 -16.45
C GLY A 147 -6.77 -26.38 -17.66
N ALA A 148 -6.27 -27.61 -17.48
CA ALA A 148 -6.23 -28.65 -18.52
C ALA A 148 -7.63 -29.01 -19.07
N LYS A 149 -8.68 -28.91 -18.25
CA LYS A 149 -10.07 -29.23 -18.65
C LYS A 149 -10.81 -28.04 -19.25
N LEU A 150 -10.53 -26.84 -18.74
CA LEU A 150 -11.29 -25.61 -19.03
C LEU A 150 -10.59 -24.68 -20.02
N GLY A 151 -9.38 -25.04 -20.47
CA GLY A 151 -8.67 -24.36 -21.56
C GLY A 151 -7.92 -23.10 -21.14
N PHE A 152 -7.24 -23.15 -19.99
CA PHE A 152 -6.29 -22.12 -19.57
C PHE A 152 -5.02 -22.74 -18.97
N ASP A 153 -3.90 -22.05 -19.16
CA ASP A 153 -2.61 -22.48 -18.62
C ASP A 153 -2.43 -21.99 -17.18
N VAL A 154 -1.69 -22.75 -16.38
CA VAL A 154 -1.36 -22.38 -15.00
C VAL A 154 0.16 -22.44 -14.84
N ALA A 155 0.72 -21.41 -14.22
CA ALA A 155 2.12 -21.39 -13.86
C ALA A 155 2.30 -20.93 -12.42
N ARG A 156 3.39 -21.39 -11.83
CA ARG A 156 3.81 -21.03 -10.48
C ARG A 156 5.12 -20.25 -10.54
N MET A 157 5.18 -19.16 -9.80
CA MET A 157 6.44 -18.46 -9.54
C MET A 157 6.99 -18.88 -8.17
N ASN A 158 8.24 -19.33 -8.15
CA ASN A 158 8.96 -19.60 -6.92
C ASN A 158 9.32 -18.30 -6.18
N SER A 159 9.54 -18.42 -4.88
CA SER A 159 10.00 -17.32 -4.03
C SER A 159 11.18 -16.54 -4.64
N TYR A 160 11.09 -15.21 -4.55
CA TYR A 160 12.08 -14.27 -5.11
C TYR A 160 13.07 -13.82 -4.03
N GLU A 161 14.35 -13.77 -4.36
CA GLU A 161 15.42 -13.36 -3.44
C GLU A 161 16.21 -12.18 -3.98
N VAL A 162 16.66 -11.32 -3.06
CA VAL A 162 17.57 -10.20 -3.34
C VAL A 162 18.73 -10.31 -2.37
N HIS A 163 19.95 -10.51 -2.89
CA HIS A 163 21.16 -10.69 -2.08
C HIS A 163 21.01 -11.79 -0.99
N GLY A 164 20.34 -12.91 -1.33
CA GLY A 164 20.10 -14.04 -0.43
C GLY A 164 18.98 -13.81 0.60
N LEU A 165 18.29 -12.67 0.57
CA LEU A 165 17.11 -12.40 1.40
C LEU A 165 15.85 -12.64 0.59
N ARG A 166 14.98 -13.54 1.08
CA ARG A 166 13.64 -13.74 0.52
C ARG A 166 12.82 -12.46 0.61
N VAL A 167 12.41 -11.93 -0.54
CA VAL A 167 11.57 -10.74 -0.63
C VAL A 167 10.11 -11.13 -0.41
N SER A 168 9.52 -10.62 0.66
CA SER A 168 8.12 -10.86 0.99
C SER A 168 7.48 -9.64 1.65
N SER A 169 6.15 -9.61 1.67
CA SER A 169 5.41 -8.58 2.42
C SER A 169 5.73 -8.62 3.92
N SER A 170 6.05 -9.77 4.49
CA SER A 170 6.48 -9.87 5.90
C SER A 170 7.82 -9.17 6.12
N ALA A 171 8.81 -9.45 5.27
CA ALA A 171 10.13 -8.79 5.36
C ALA A 171 10.02 -7.26 5.22
N VAL A 172 9.15 -6.77 4.33
CA VAL A 172 8.90 -5.32 4.19
C VAL A 172 8.27 -4.75 5.45
N ARG A 173 7.28 -5.43 6.04
CA ARG A 173 6.68 -4.99 7.31
C ARG A 173 7.71 -4.92 8.43
N ASP A 174 8.58 -5.91 8.53
CA ASP A 174 9.61 -5.95 9.57
C ASP A 174 10.62 -4.80 9.41
N ALA A 175 11.03 -4.49 8.18
CA ALA A 175 11.89 -3.34 7.90
C ALA A 175 11.21 -2.01 8.26
N LEU A 176 9.95 -1.83 7.85
CA LEU A 176 9.17 -0.63 8.14
C LEU A 176 8.88 -0.45 9.64
N ALA A 177 8.60 -1.54 10.36
CA ALA A 177 8.37 -1.51 11.80
C ALA A 177 9.61 -1.03 12.57
N ARG A 178 10.81 -1.43 12.11
CA ARG A 178 12.09 -0.93 12.66
C ARG A 178 12.44 0.48 12.20
N GLY A 179 11.73 1.04 11.22
CA GLY A 179 12.09 2.32 10.59
C GLY A 179 13.32 2.25 9.67
N ASP A 180 13.71 1.04 9.26
CA ASP A 180 14.84 0.84 8.35
C ASP A 180 14.40 1.13 6.91
N MET A 181 14.40 2.43 6.58
CA MET A 181 13.91 2.91 5.28
C MET A 181 14.79 2.45 4.11
N HIS A 182 16.08 2.20 4.37
CA HIS A 182 17.00 1.67 3.36
C HIS A 182 16.67 0.21 3.04
N ALA A 183 16.54 -0.66 4.05
CA ALA A 183 16.15 -2.05 3.82
C ALA A 183 14.75 -2.15 3.19
N ALA A 184 13.80 -1.32 3.63
CA ALA A 184 12.48 -1.24 3.02
C ALA A 184 12.59 -0.88 1.53
N ALA A 185 13.42 0.11 1.18
CA ALA A 185 13.61 0.50 -0.21
C ALA A 185 14.25 -0.61 -1.07
N GLN A 186 15.21 -1.36 -0.53
CA GLN A 186 15.80 -2.51 -1.23
C GLN A 186 14.78 -3.63 -1.52
N LEU A 187 13.90 -3.92 -0.55
CA LEU A 187 12.84 -4.92 -0.71
C LEU A 187 11.72 -4.46 -1.65
N LEU A 188 11.39 -3.17 -1.61
CA LEU A 188 10.37 -2.54 -2.46
C LEU A 188 10.88 -2.22 -3.87
N GLY A 189 12.20 -2.13 -4.06
CA GLY A 189 12.83 -1.65 -5.30
C GLY A 189 12.66 -0.15 -5.54
N ARG A 190 12.25 0.61 -4.51
CA ARG A 190 11.97 2.05 -4.56
C ARG A 190 11.85 2.63 -3.15
N PRO A 191 12.01 3.95 -2.96
CA PRO A 191 11.72 4.60 -1.68
C PRO A 191 10.27 4.35 -1.23
N TYR A 192 10.08 4.12 0.07
CA TYR A 192 8.75 3.98 0.65
C TYR A 192 8.05 5.33 0.66
N ALA A 193 6.80 5.36 0.19
CA ALA A 193 6.02 6.57 0.09
C ALA A 193 4.53 6.32 0.32
N ILE A 194 3.84 7.36 0.80
CA ILE A 194 2.40 7.39 1.00
C ILE A 194 1.83 8.54 0.17
N SER A 195 0.80 8.26 -0.63
CA SER A 195 0.14 9.28 -1.45
C SER A 195 -1.29 9.51 -1.01
N GLY A 196 -1.73 10.78 -1.00
CA GLY A 196 -3.02 11.14 -0.43
C GLY A 196 -3.48 12.52 -0.84
N HIS A 197 -4.77 12.77 -0.70
CA HIS A 197 -5.26 14.14 -0.68
C HIS A 197 -4.86 14.78 0.64
N VAL A 198 -4.37 16.01 0.58
CA VAL A 198 -4.15 16.82 1.77
C VAL A 198 -5.50 17.23 2.34
N VAL A 199 -5.81 16.76 3.54
CA VAL A 199 -7.03 17.11 4.28
C VAL A 199 -6.75 18.18 5.34
N HIS A 200 -7.80 18.88 5.75
CA HIS A 200 -7.70 19.76 6.91
C HIS A 200 -7.55 18.92 8.19
N GLY A 201 -6.50 19.20 8.96
CA GLY A 201 -6.35 18.72 10.34
C GLY A 201 -6.91 19.72 11.35
N ARG A 202 -6.70 19.48 12.65
CA ARG A 202 -6.93 20.51 13.67
C ARG A 202 -5.92 21.64 13.40
N LYS A 203 -6.39 22.87 13.25
CA LYS A 203 -5.56 24.07 12.98
C LYS A 203 -4.56 24.39 14.12
N LEU A 204 -4.35 23.50 15.09
CA LEU A 204 -3.39 23.60 16.19
C LEU A 204 -1.96 23.85 15.69
N GLY A 205 -1.58 23.25 14.55
CA GLY A 205 -0.29 23.53 13.91
C GLY A 205 -0.11 25.03 13.56
N ARG A 206 -1.19 25.76 13.26
CA ARG A 206 -1.12 27.20 12.98
C ARG A 206 -0.76 28.01 14.24
N GLU A 207 -1.23 27.59 15.42
CA GLU A 207 -0.86 28.18 16.71
C GLU A 207 0.61 27.91 17.06
N LEU A 208 1.18 26.81 16.52
CA LEU A 208 2.58 26.42 16.67
C LEU A 208 3.49 26.90 15.52
N ASN A 209 2.98 27.74 14.61
CA ASN A 209 3.64 28.13 13.35
C ASN A 209 4.11 26.94 12.46
N CYS A 210 3.55 25.76 12.70
CA CYS A 210 3.84 24.51 11.99
C CYS A 210 2.68 24.18 11.06
N ARG A 211 2.79 24.58 9.79
CA ARG A 211 1.81 24.22 8.75
C ARG A 211 1.91 22.72 8.47
N THR A 212 0.85 21.96 8.77
CA THR A 212 0.82 20.51 8.54
C THR A 212 -0.11 20.11 7.40
N LEU A 213 0.43 19.31 6.49
CA LEU A 213 -0.28 18.59 5.45
C LEU A 213 -0.70 17.24 6.03
N ASN A 214 -1.99 16.97 6.07
CA ASN A 214 -2.51 15.74 6.68
C ASN A 214 -2.92 14.78 5.58
N LEU A 215 -2.31 13.60 5.54
CA LEU A 215 -2.70 12.51 4.63
C LEU A 215 -3.37 11.41 5.44
N ARG A 216 -4.55 10.97 5.00
CA ARG A 216 -5.24 9.85 5.63
C ARG A 216 -4.56 8.54 5.26
N PHE A 217 -4.22 7.75 6.27
CA PHE A 217 -3.88 6.35 6.10
C PHE A 217 -5.10 5.53 6.52
N SER A 218 -5.76 4.89 5.55
CA SER A 218 -7.12 4.34 5.74
C SER A 218 -7.20 3.16 6.70
N HIS A 219 -6.07 2.52 7.01
CA HIS A 219 -6.00 1.37 7.90
C HIS A 219 -5.48 1.78 9.28
N TRP A 220 -6.04 1.19 10.34
CA TRP A 220 -5.67 1.52 11.73
C TRP A 220 -4.26 1.06 12.12
N LYS A 221 -3.69 0.10 11.36
CA LYS A 221 -2.38 -0.51 11.60
C LYS A 221 -1.45 -0.28 10.39
N PRO A 222 -0.74 0.86 10.27
CA PRO A 222 0.31 1.04 9.28
C PRO A 222 1.52 0.16 9.63
N ALA A 223 2.32 -0.22 8.62
CA ALA A 223 3.56 -0.98 8.82
C ALA A 223 4.72 -0.09 9.29
N ALA A 224 4.69 1.21 8.99
CA ALA A 224 5.61 2.21 9.51
C ALA A 224 4.91 3.08 10.55
N SER A 225 5.65 3.54 11.55
CA SER A 225 5.18 4.50 12.55
C SER A 225 6.34 5.31 13.14
N GLY A 226 6.05 6.51 13.62
CA GLY A 226 7.02 7.42 14.25
C GLY A 226 7.24 8.71 13.47
N ILE A 227 8.32 9.39 13.81
CA ILE A 227 8.73 10.67 13.22
C ILE A 227 9.81 10.43 12.16
N PHE A 228 9.63 11.00 10.98
CA PHE A 228 10.49 10.79 9.83
C PHE A 228 10.93 12.10 9.20
N VAL A 229 12.17 12.13 8.70
CA VAL A 229 12.57 13.04 7.63
C VAL A 229 11.89 12.58 6.35
N VAL A 230 11.26 13.50 5.63
CA VAL A 230 10.47 13.19 4.45
C VAL A 230 10.81 14.07 3.25
N ARG A 231 10.50 13.55 2.06
CA ARG A 231 10.45 14.32 0.81
C ARG A 231 9.02 14.39 0.31
N VAL A 232 8.55 15.60 0.03
CA VAL A 232 7.17 15.89 -0.39
C VAL A 232 7.14 16.27 -1.87
N HIS A 233 6.30 15.58 -2.63
CA HIS A 233 6.09 15.79 -4.07
C HIS A 233 4.66 16.28 -4.33
N GLY A 234 4.45 17.04 -5.41
CA GLY A 234 3.11 17.43 -5.88
C GLY A 234 2.58 18.76 -5.35
N LEU A 235 3.41 19.54 -4.64
CA LEU A 235 3.11 20.91 -4.24
C LEU A 235 3.65 21.96 -5.23
N GLY A 236 4.44 21.54 -6.22
CA GLY A 236 5.02 22.38 -7.26
C GLY A 236 5.99 21.55 -8.10
N ASP A 237 6.88 22.26 -8.81
CA ASP A 237 7.86 21.67 -9.73
C ASP A 237 9.02 20.98 -8.99
N THR A 238 9.31 21.45 -7.78
CA THR A 238 10.37 20.92 -6.92
C THR A 238 9.80 20.14 -5.74
N THR A 239 10.59 19.21 -5.23
CA THR A 239 10.28 18.50 -3.99
C THR A 239 10.65 19.34 -2.78
N LEU A 240 9.92 19.15 -1.68
CA LEU A 240 10.19 19.85 -0.41
C LEU A 240 10.67 18.85 0.64
N THR A 241 11.68 19.23 1.41
CA THR A 241 12.09 18.47 2.60
C THR A 241 11.15 18.81 3.76
N GLY A 242 10.84 17.82 4.58
CA GLY A 242 9.93 17.97 5.70
C GLY A 242 10.22 17.01 6.84
N VAL A 243 9.41 17.17 7.89
CA VAL A 243 9.25 16.22 8.99
C VAL A 243 7.83 15.69 8.92
N ALA A 244 7.63 14.38 9.10
CA ALA A 244 6.30 13.81 9.20
C ALA A 244 6.15 12.92 10.42
N ASN A 245 5.00 13.04 11.11
CA ASN A 245 4.55 12.05 12.07
C ASN A 245 3.59 11.07 11.36
N LEU A 246 3.92 9.78 11.38
CA LEU A 246 3.00 8.69 11.04
C LEU A 246 2.59 7.98 12.33
N GLY A 247 1.41 8.31 12.84
CA GLY A 247 0.97 7.87 14.16
C GLY A 247 -0.54 7.66 14.26
N ILE A 248 -0.95 6.92 15.29
CA ILE A 248 -2.35 6.79 15.66
C ILE A 248 -2.65 7.92 16.64
N ARG A 249 -3.55 8.83 16.28
CA ARG A 249 -3.99 9.83 17.25
C ARG A 249 -4.84 9.17 18.34
N PRO A 250 -4.43 9.25 19.62
CA PRO A 250 -5.32 8.93 20.73
C PRO A 250 -6.47 9.94 20.69
N SER A 251 -7.71 9.47 20.57
CA SER A 251 -8.85 10.38 20.69
C SER A 251 -9.09 10.67 22.16
N LEU A 252 -8.95 11.94 22.57
CA LEU A 252 -9.42 12.41 23.88
C LEU A 252 -10.88 12.92 23.82
N ASP A 253 -11.44 13.06 22.63
CA ASP A 253 -12.80 13.58 22.38
C ASP A 253 -13.62 12.53 21.62
N ALA A 254 -14.81 12.19 22.14
CA ALA A 254 -15.72 11.23 21.52
C ALA A 254 -16.35 11.77 20.21
N ASN A 255 -16.29 13.09 19.98
CA ASN A 255 -16.77 13.75 18.77
C ASN A 255 -15.65 14.06 17.76
N ASP A 256 -14.40 13.69 18.03
CA ASP A 256 -13.32 13.87 17.06
C ASP A 256 -13.56 12.96 15.86
N VAL A 257 -14.00 13.56 14.75
CA VAL A 257 -14.22 12.86 13.48
C VAL A 257 -12.95 12.20 12.95
N ASN A 258 -11.77 12.60 13.46
CA ASN A 258 -10.47 12.00 13.16
C ASN A 258 -9.88 11.19 14.35
N GLY A 259 -10.60 11.08 15.47
CA GLY A 259 -10.25 10.25 16.61
C GLY A 259 -10.10 8.78 16.20
N GLY A 260 -8.98 8.16 16.55
CA GLY A 260 -8.69 6.76 16.18
C GLY A 260 -8.32 6.55 14.71
N ARG A 261 -8.15 7.61 13.90
CA ARG A 261 -7.65 7.52 12.52
C ARG A 261 -6.14 7.70 12.47
N VAL A 262 -5.51 7.02 11.53
CA VAL A 262 -4.07 7.14 11.25
C VAL A 262 -3.87 8.26 10.24
N LEU A 263 -3.03 9.23 10.62
CA LEU A 263 -2.65 10.35 9.78
C LEU A 263 -1.14 10.33 9.57
N LEU A 264 -0.73 10.69 8.36
CA LEU A 264 0.61 11.17 8.09
C LEU A 264 0.56 12.70 8.14
N GLU A 265 1.00 13.28 9.25
CA GLU A 265 1.03 14.72 9.50
C GLU A 265 2.40 15.26 9.08
N THR A 266 2.46 15.97 7.96
CA THR A 266 3.73 16.40 7.34
C THR A 266 3.91 17.90 7.41
N HIS A 267 5.01 18.35 8.00
CA HIS A 267 5.46 19.74 7.99
C HIS A 267 6.60 19.93 6.99
N CYS A 268 6.44 20.80 5.99
CA CYS A 268 7.52 21.14 5.07
C CYS A 268 8.40 22.22 5.70
N LEU A 269 9.71 22.02 5.72
CA LEU A 269 10.68 22.92 6.37
C LEU A 269 10.74 24.29 5.70
N ASP A 270 10.70 24.31 4.37
CA ASP A 270 10.79 25.52 3.55
C ASP A 270 9.54 25.66 2.69
N TRP A 271 8.47 26.19 3.29
CA TRP A 271 7.17 26.32 2.63
C TRP A 271 7.20 27.37 1.49
N PRO A 272 6.82 27.01 0.25
CA PRO A 272 6.83 27.96 -0.86
C PRO A 272 5.81 29.08 -0.66
N THR A 273 6.27 30.33 -0.64
CA THR A 273 5.42 31.53 -0.52
C THR A 273 4.33 31.60 -1.59
N ARG A 274 4.63 31.13 -2.81
CA ARG A 274 3.69 31.08 -3.95
C ARG A 274 2.42 30.25 -3.69
N LEU A 275 2.45 29.31 -2.75
CA LEU A 275 1.29 28.48 -2.41
C LEU A 275 0.33 29.18 -1.45
N GLY A 276 0.73 30.30 -0.84
CA GLY A 276 -0.02 30.91 0.25
C GLY A 276 -0.20 29.94 1.42
N ASP A 277 -1.12 30.27 2.33
CA ASP A 277 -1.30 29.51 3.57
C ASP A 277 -2.10 28.22 3.40
N GLU A 278 -2.93 28.17 2.35
CA GLU A 278 -3.90 27.09 2.12
C GLU A 278 -3.64 26.31 0.83
N GLY A 279 -2.65 26.69 0.02
CA GLY A 279 -2.43 26.10 -1.30
C GLY A 279 -2.03 24.63 -1.32
N GLY A 280 -1.77 24.02 -0.16
CA GLY A 280 -1.58 22.57 -0.05
C GLY A 280 -2.88 21.77 0.01
N TYR A 281 -3.98 22.34 0.50
CA TYR A 281 -5.21 21.59 0.76
C TYR A 281 -5.87 21.10 -0.53
N GLY A 282 -6.45 19.90 -0.48
CA GLY A 282 -7.11 19.27 -1.62
C GLY A 282 -6.15 18.74 -2.70
N LYS A 283 -4.89 19.19 -2.74
CA LYS A 283 -3.88 18.63 -3.66
C LYS A 283 -3.60 17.16 -3.35
N ILE A 284 -3.28 16.40 -4.39
CA ILE A 284 -2.71 15.07 -4.24
C ILE A 284 -1.20 15.22 -4.12
N ILE A 285 -0.65 14.78 -3.00
CA ILE A 285 0.80 14.76 -2.78
C ILE A 285 1.28 13.32 -2.55
N ARG A 286 2.57 13.11 -2.74
CA ARG A 286 3.30 11.89 -2.37
C ARG A 286 4.37 12.27 -1.36
N VAL A 287 4.41 11.57 -0.23
CA VAL A 287 5.38 11.80 0.85
C VAL A 287 6.26 10.57 0.96
N GLU A 288 7.53 10.71 0.59
CA GLU A 288 8.56 9.67 0.75
C GLU A 288 9.13 9.74 2.17
N LEU A 289 9.16 8.62 2.89
CA LEU A 289 9.80 8.53 4.19
C LEU A 289 11.27 8.16 3.98
N LEU A 290 12.17 9.09 4.30
CA LEU A 290 13.59 8.94 3.99
C LEU A 290 14.37 8.33 5.16
N HIS A 291 14.10 8.81 6.38
CA HIS A 291 14.83 8.41 7.57
C HIS A 291 13.95 8.54 8.81
N LYS A 292 13.95 7.53 9.69
CA LYS A 292 13.25 7.61 10.98
C LYS A 292 14.11 8.35 11.98
N LEU A 293 13.60 9.45 12.54
CA LEU A 293 14.24 10.19 13.62
C LEU A 293 14.06 9.44 14.94
N HIS A 294 12.81 9.14 15.31
CA HIS A 294 12.47 8.40 16.53
C HIS A 294 11.00 7.94 16.54
N ASP A 295 10.62 7.14 17.53
CA ASP A 295 9.23 6.78 17.84
C ASP A 295 8.46 7.95 18.48
N GLU A 296 7.12 7.91 18.46
CA GLU A 296 6.30 8.95 19.08
C GLU A 296 6.65 9.14 20.57
N ARG A 297 6.87 10.39 20.98
CA ARG A 297 7.20 10.78 22.36
C ARG A 297 5.98 11.43 23.03
N LYS A 298 5.87 11.27 24.35
CA LYS A 298 4.92 12.03 25.17
C LYS A 298 5.59 13.32 25.64
N TYR A 299 4.84 14.41 25.64
CA TYR A 299 5.33 15.73 26.05
C TYR A 299 4.48 16.27 27.20
N ASP A 300 5.13 16.79 28.24
CA ASP A 300 4.48 17.40 29.39
C ASP A 300 4.16 18.86 29.09
N GLY A 301 3.06 19.08 28.37
CA GLY A 301 2.54 20.40 28.03
C GLY A 301 3.00 20.95 26.67
N LEU A 302 2.47 22.13 26.33
CA LEU A 302 2.59 22.73 24.99
C LEU A 302 4.03 23.17 24.68
N GLU A 303 4.75 23.70 25.66
CA GLU A 303 6.12 24.19 25.49
C GLU A 303 7.10 23.05 25.19
N ALA A 304 6.99 21.95 25.93
CA ALA A 304 7.79 20.74 25.69
C ALA A 304 7.53 20.17 24.29
N LEU A 305 6.25 20.16 23.85
CA LEU A 305 5.88 19.75 22.49
C LEU A 305 6.49 20.66 21.42
N GLN A 306 6.44 21.98 21.61
CA GLN A 306 7.04 22.96 20.70
C GLN A 306 8.56 22.79 20.60
N GLN A 307 9.24 22.53 21.72
CA GLN A 307 10.68 22.27 21.73
C GLN A 307 10.99 20.97 20.97
N GLY A 308 10.22 19.91 21.18
CA GLY A 308 10.35 18.66 20.44
C GLY A 308 10.22 18.86 18.92
N ILE A 309 9.17 19.54 18.47
CA ILE A 309 8.96 19.80 17.03
C ILE A 309 10.11 20.62 16.43
N ARG A 310 10.63 21.62 17.16
CA ARG A 310 11.79 22.40 16.71
C ARG A 310 13.03 21.52 16.55
N GLN A 311 13.31 20.65 17.54
CA GLN A 311 14.44 19.73 17.46
C GLN A 311 14.29 18.79 16.25
N ASP A 312 13.10 18.23 16.01
CA ASP A 312 12.87 17.34 14.87
C ASP A 312 13.13 18.05 13.53
N CYS A 313 12.80 19.34 13.44
CA CYS A 313 13.09 20.16 12.27
C CYS A 313 14.60 20.42 12.09
N GLU A 314 15.33 20.67 13.17
CA GLU A 314 16.78 20.85 13.16
C GLU A 314 17.49 19.55 12.76
N ASP A 315 17.10 18.43 13.35
CA ASP A 315 17.62 17.09 13.04
C ASP A 315 17.36 16.73 11.57
N ALA A 316 16.18 17.06 11.04
CA ALA A 316 15.86 16.86 9.63
C ALA A 316 16.73 17.71 8.69
N ARG A 317 17.01 18.97 9.04
CA ARG A 317 17.93 19.84 8.28
C ARG A 317 19.35 19.27 8.31
N ALA A 318 19.84 18.87 9.48
CA ALA A 318 21.16 18.27 9.64
C ALA A 318 21.29 16.98 8.83
N TRP A 319 20.28 16.12 8.87
CA TRP A 319 20.24 14.88 8.10
C TRP A 319 20.27 15.16 6.59
N ALA A 320 19.46 16.09 6.09
CA ALA A 320 19.40 16.44 4.66
C ALA A 320 20.75 16.94 4.13
N LEU A 321 21.42 17.82 4.88
CA LEU A 321 22.77 18.30 4.56
C LEU A 321 23.79 17.15 4.48
N SER A 322 23.71 16.19 5.42
CA SER A 322 24.61 15.03 5.45
C SER A 322 24.38 14.05 4.30
N ALA A 323 23.11 13.88 3.90
CA ALA A 323 22.70 12.98 2.82
C ALA A 323 22.94 13.55 1.42
N ARG A 324 23.35 14.83 1.30
CA ARG A 324 23.48 15.59 0.04
C ARG A 324 22.18 15.62 -0.77
N ILE A 325 21.06 15.79 -0.07
CA ILE A 325 19.71 15.92 -0.64
C ILE A 325 19.20 17.33 -0.41
#